data_AF-A0A423GNZ8-F1
#
_entry.id   AF-A0A423GNZ8-F1
#
_cell.length_a   1.000
_cell.length_b   1.000
_cell.length_c   1.000
_cell.angle_alpha   90.00
_cell.angle_beta   90.00
_cell.angle_gamma   90.00
#
_symmetry.space_group_name_H-M   'P 1'
#
loop_
_entity.id
_entity.type
_entity.pdbx_description
1 polymer ?
#
loop_
_entity_poly.entity_id
_entity_poly.type
_entity_poly.pdbx_seq_one_letter_code
_entity_poly.pdbx_strand_id
1 'polypeptide(L)'
;MSVVITFDLTKYNENDHSRLKAMFERFGWENLGGTAYRYPKLGTADQPVEDWLNHVVPALMAFRAYLRKHAGVSLERFTIDTNSSAGYNPATGFGNGPLPGKQAAEYKPDHPHFFGKKNLAEWLDGIDYPY
;
A
#
# COMPACT_ATOMS: atom_id res chain seq x y z
N MET A 1 -5.99 11.98 9.15
CA MET A 1 -6.86 12.35 8.01
C MET A 1 -6.83 11.14 7.06
N SER A 2 -7.28 11.21 5.81
CA SER A 2 -7.22 10.06 4.91
C SER A 2 -6.36 10.33 3.69
N VAL A 3 -5.68 9.30 3.22
CA VAL A 3 -5.02 9.25 1.93
C VAL A 3 -5.92 8.50 0.96
N VAL A 4 -6.17 9.09 -0.21
CA VAL A 4 -6.90 8.43 -1.29
C VAL A 4 -5.99 8.40 -2.52
N ILE A 5 -5.84 7.22 -3.12
CA ILE A 5 -5.23 7.08 -4.43
C ILE A 5 -6.29 6.68 -5.44
N THR A 6 -6.32 7.35 -6.58
CA THR A 6 -7.09 6.94 -7.75
C THR A 6 -6.17 6.80 -8.94
N PHE A 7 -6.41 5.81 -9.79
CA PHE A 7 -5.57 5.60 -10.98
C PHE A 7 -6.36 4.99 -12.13
N ASP A 8 -5.83 5.12 -13.34
CA ASP A 8 -6.40 4.53 -14.55
C ASP A 8 -5.34 3.67 -15.23
N LEU A 9 -5.67 2.39 -15.45
CA LEU A 9 -4.77 1.41 -16.07
C LEU A 9 -5.36 0.94 -17.40
N THR A 10 -4.51 0.80 -18.41
CA THR A 10 -4.88 0.14 -19.67
C THR A 10 -4.14 -1.19 -19.82
N LYS A 11 -4.73 -2.10 -20.60
CA LYS A 11 -4.16 -3.42 -20.95
C LYS A 11 -3.87 -4.34 -19.74
N TYR A 12 -4.58 -4.13 -18.63
CA TYR A 12 -4.57 -5.04 -17.48
C TYR A 12 -5.70 -6.08 -17.59
N ASN A 13 -5.49 -7.27 -17.05
CA ASN A 13 -6.51 -8.32 -17.02
C ASN A 13 -7.22 -8.40 -15.66
N GLU A 14 -8.25 -9.25 -15.54
CA GLU A 14 -9.00 -9.41 -14.29
C GLU A 14 -8.12 -9.90 -13.12
N ASN A 15 -7.10 -10.73 -13.39
CA ASN A 15 -6.17 -11.18 -12.36
C ASN A 15 -5.32 -10.02 -11.82
N ASP A 16 -4.99 -9.05 -12.66
CA ASP A 16 -4.26 -7.85 -12.26
C ASP A 16 -5.09 -6.96 -11.34
N HIS A 17 -6.40 -6.86 -11.56
CA HIS A 17 -7.30 -6.15 -10.66
C HIS A 17 -7.31 -6.79 -9.27
N SER A 18 -7.44 -8.12 -9.22
CA SER A 18 -7.43 -8.87 -7.96
C SER A 18 -6.07 -8.82 -7.25
N ARG A 19 -4.97 -8.81 -7.99
CA ARG A 19 -3.60 -8.60 -7.46
C ARG A 19 -3.46 -7.24 -6.80
N LEU A 20 -3.86 -6.17 -7.50
CA LEU A 20 -3.78 -4.80 -6.99
C LEU A 20 -4.66 -4.62 -5.75
N LYS A 21 -5.88 -5.16 -5.79
CA LYS A 21 -6.78 -5.16 -4.63
C LYS A 21 -6.11 -5.83 -3.42
N ALA A 22 -5.65 -7.06 -3.60
CA ALA A 22 -5.01 -7.82 -2.52
C ALA A 22 -3.72 -7.15 -2.01
N MET A 23 -2.95 -6.49 -2.89
CA MET A 23 -1.75 -5.75 -2.51
C MET A 23 -2.07 -4.55 -1.62
N PHE A 24 -2.97 -3.67 -2.03
CA PHE A 24 -3.36 -2.48 -1.26
C PHE A 24 -3.97 -2.87 0.10
N GLU A 25 -4.87 -3.86 0.11
CA GLU A 25 -5.49 -4.34 1.35
C GLU A 25 -4.49 -4.87 2.37
N ARG A 26 -3.37 -5.43 1.89
CA ARG A 26 -2.30 -5.98 2.72
C ARG A 26 -1.53 -4.91 3.49
N PHE A 27 -1.53 -3.68 2.98
CA PHE A 27 -1.00 -2.50 3.65
C PHE A 27 -2.09 -1.73 4.43
N GLY A 28 -3.27 -2.32 4.61
CA GLY A 28 -4.35 -1.72 5.39
C GLY A 28 -5.21 -0.72 4.61
N TRP A 29 -5.07 -0.67 3.28
CA TRP A 29 -5.97 0.14 2.44
C TRP A 29 -7.31 -0.56 2.25
N GLU A 30 -8.34 0.23 1.93
CA GLU A 30 -9.68 -0.19 1.57
C GLU A 30 -9.94 0.15 0.11
N ASN A 31 -10.52 -0.77 -0.66
CA ASN A 31 -10.96 -0.49 -2.02
C ASN A 31 -12.30 0.27 -1.98
N LEU A 32 -12.35 1.47 -2.57
CA LEU A 32 -13.55 2.30 -2.66
C LEU A 32 -14.44 1.97 -3.88
N GLY A 33 -13.96 1.10 -4.76
CA GLY A 33 -14.55 0.77 -6.04
C GLY A 33 -13.58 1.00 -7.19
N GLY A 34 -13.59 0.09 -8.17
CA GLY A 34 -12.74 0.19 -9.36
C GLY A 34 -11.25 0.25 -9.03
N THR A 35 -10.63 1.39 -9.33
CA THR A 35 -9.20 1.69 -9.16
C THR A 35 -8.95 2.81 -8.13
N ALA A 36 -9.88 2.98 -7.19
CA ALA A 36 -9.77 3.92 -6.08
C ALA A 36 -9.55 3.18 -4.76
N TYR A 37 -8.57 3.63 -3.98
CA TYR A 37 -8.21 3.04 -2.68
C TYR A 37 -8.03 4.13 -1.62
N ARG A 38 -8.44 3.83 -0.39
CA ARG A 38 -8.37 4.72 0.76
C ARG A 38 -7.56 4.11 1.89
N TYR A 39 -6.82 4.94 2.59
CA TYR A 39 -6.21 4.61 3.88
C TYR A 39 -6.44 5.75 4.89
N PRO A 40 -6.68 5.48 6.18
CA PRO A 40 -7.01 4.17 6.75
C PRO A 40 -8.43 3.74 6.36
N LYS A 41 -8.77 2.46 6.63
CA LYS A 41 -10.10 1.89 6.36
C LYS A 41 -11.20 2.63 7.13
N LEU A 42 -12.37 2.80 6.51
CA LEU A 42 -13.53 3.41 7.14
C LEU A 42 -14.04 2.54 8.31
N GLY A 43 -14.39 3.18 9.43
CA GLY A 43 -15.04 2.51 10.56
C GLY A 43 -14.16 1.52 11.35
N THR A 44 -12.84 1.54 11.15
CA THR A 44 -11.90 0.68 11.89
C THR A 44 -11.25 1.41 13.07
N ALA A 45 -10.83 0.66 14.09
CA ALA A 45 -10.10 1.19 15.25
C ALA A 45 -8.70 1.73 14.89
N ASP A 46 -8.24 1.48 13.66
CA ASP A 46 -6.98 2.02 13.10
C ASP A 46 -7.06 3.53 12.81
N GLN A 47 -8.21 4.18 13.04
CA GLN A 47 -8.35 5.64 13.02
C GLN A 47 -7.98 6.23 14.40
N PRO A 48 -7.05 7.21 14.51
CA PRO A 48 -6.92 8.33 13.57
C PRO A 48 -5.49 8.68 13.10
N VAL A 49 -4.48 7.82 13.25
CA VAL A 49 -3.10 8.19 12.87
C VAL A 49 -2.76 7.67 11.49
N GLU A 50 -2.50 8.58 10.56
CA GLU A 50 -1.89 8.23 9.29
C GLU A 50 -0.46 7.78 9.51
N ASP A 51 -0.17 6.56 9.07
CA ASP A 51 1.17 6.01 9.16
C ASP A 51 1.78 5.85 7.77
N TRP A 52 2.49 6.90 7.38
CA TRP A 52 3.09 7.01 6.04
C TRP A 52 4.18 5.99 5.81
N LEU A 53 5.02 5.76 6.82
CA LEU A 53 6.20 4.92 6.68
C LEU A 53 5.81 3.44 6.61
N ASN A 54 4.78 3.03 7.36
CA ASN A 54 4.41 1.62 7.46
C ASN A 54 3.33 1.20 6.45
N HIS A 55 2.45 2.11 6.01
CA HIS A 55 1.30 1.74 5.17
C HIS A 55 1.26 2.45 3.82
N VAL A 56 1.52 3.76 3.80
CA VAL A 56 1.32 4.57 2.59
C VAL A 56 2.47 4.35 1.61
N VAL A 57 3.70 4.66 2.03
CA VAL A 57 4.89 4.57 1.17
C VAL A 57 5.11 3.14 0.67
N PRO A 58 5.04 2.08 1.52
CA PRO A 58 5.21 0.71 1.04
C PRO A 58 4.18 0.28 -0.02
N ALA A 59 2.91 0.67 0.14
CA ALA A 59 1.87 0.39 -0.86
C ALA A 59 2.16 1.06 -2.20
N LEU A 60 2.59 2.32 -2.19
CA LEU A 60 2.95 3.06 -3.40
C LEU A 60 4.21 2.48 -4.07
N MET A 61 5.21 2.07 -3.28
CA MET A 61 6.40 1.40 -3.81
C MET A 61 6.05 0.05 -4.45
N ALA A 62 5.21 -0.75 -3.81
CA ALA A 62 4.74 -2.02 -4.36
C ALA A 62 3.93 -1.81 -5.65
N PHE A 63 3.06 -0.79 -5.69
CA PHE A 63 2.34 -0.39 -6.90
C PHE A 63 3.30 0.01 -8.03
N ARG A 64 4.33 0.79 -7.72
CA ARG A 64 5.36 1.17 -8.69
C ARG A 64 6.15 -0.03 -9.20
N ALA A 65 6.49 -0.96 -8.32
CA ALA A 65 7.19 -2.20 -8.68
C ALA A 65 6.33 -3.08 -9.59
N TYR A 66 5.03 -3.20 -9.32
CA TYR A 66 4.07 -3.88 -10.17
C TYR A 66 4.10 -3.33 -11.60
N LEU A 67 3.97 -2.00 -11.76
CA LEU A 67 4.01 -1.35 -13.08
C LEU A 67 5.35 -1.57 -13.80
N ARG A 68 6.47 -1.59 -13.07
CA ARG A 68 7.79 -1.86 -13.65
C ARG A 68 7.96 -3.30 -14.15
N LYS A 69 7.34 -4.27 -13.49
CA LYS A 69 7.48 -5.69 -13.81
C LYS A 69 6.40 -6.20 -14.79
N HIS A 70 5.32 -5.43 -14.98
CA HIS A 70 4.22 -5.75 -15.89
C HIS A 70 4.21 -4.77 -17.07
N ALA A 71 5.20 -4.90 -17.97
CA ALA A 71 5.41 -3.99 -19.10
C ALA A 71 4.22 -3.87 -20.07
N GLY A 72 3.29 -4.83 -20.05
CA GLY A 72 2.05 -4.77 -20.84
C GLY A 72 1.01 -3.79 -20.28
N VAL A 73 1.07 -3.48 -18.98
CA VAL A 73 0.13 -2.61 -18.28
C VAL A 73 0.65 -1.19 -18.30
N SER A 74 -0.20 -0.24 -18.70
CA SER A 74 0.16 1.19 -18.76
C SER A 74 -0.68 1.99 -17.77
N LEU A 75 -0.03 2.91 -17.06
CA LEU A 75 -0.68 3.88 -16.17
C LEU A 75 -0.93 5.16 -16.96
N GLU A 76 -2.20 5.47 -17.23
CA GLU A 76 -2.56 6.65 -18.03
C GLU A 76 -2.68 7.89 -17.14
N ARG A 77 -3.31 7.74 -15.97
CA ARG A 77 -3.59 8.82 -15.03
C ARG A 77 -3.53 8.30 -13.60
N PHE A 78 -3.14 9.17 -12.65
CA PHE A 78 -3.30 8.90 -11.24
C PHE A 78 -3.38 10.19 -10.42
N THR A 79 -4.07 10.13 -9.28
CA THR A 79 -4.05 11.17 -8.24
C THR A 79 -3.76 10.52 -6.89
N ILE A 80 -3.09 11.27 -6.01
CA ILE A 80 -3.00 10.96 -4.59
C ILE A 80 -3.48 12.19 -3.85
N ASP A 81 -4.63 12.07 -3.20
CA ASP A 81 -5.29 13.14 -2.48
C ASP A 81 -5.12 12.91 -0.98
N THR A 82 -4.47 13.86 -0.31
CA THR A 82 -4.21 13.82 1.13
C THR A 82 -4.05 15.24 1.66
N ASN A 83 -4.39 15.42 2.94
CA ASN A 83 -4.05 16.61 3.70
C ASN A 83 -3.52 16.12 5.04
N SER A 84 -2.20 15.99 5.19
CA SER A 84 -1.65 15.42 6.41
C SER A 84 -0.21 15.79 6.70
N SER A 85 0.15 15.58 7.96
CA SER A 85 1.51 15.59 8.46
C SER A 85 1.67 14.37 9.36
N ALA A 86 2.72 13.59 9.12
CA ALA A 86 3.05 12.40 9.89
C ALA A 86 4.51 12.49 10.34
N GLY A 87 4.78 11.95 11.52
CA GLY A 87 6.12 11.93 12.09
C GLY A 87 6.17 11.06 13.33
N TYR A 88 7.36 10.58 13.64
CA TYR A 88 7.64 9.81 14.85
C TYR A 88 8.66 10.56 15.69
N ASN A 89 8.33 10.83 16.95
CA ASN A 89 9.25 11.40 17.91
C ASN A 89 9.24 10.57 19.20
N PRO A 90 10.26 9.73 19.44
CA PRO A 90 10.34 8.91 20.64
C PRO A 90 10.46 9.75 21.91
N ALA A 91 11.04 10.96 21.85
CA ALA A 91 11.20 11.82 23.02
C ALA A 91 9.87 12.39 23.54
N THR A 92 8.86 12.51 22.67
CA THR A 92 7.52 12.98 23.04
C THR A 92 6.46 11.88 22.99
N GLY A 93 6.84 10.65 22.64
CA GLY A 93 5.90 9.55 22.40
C GLY A 93 4.90 9.82 21.27
N PHE A 94 5.24 10.67 20.30
CA PHE A 94 4.34 11.05 19.20
C PHE A 94 4.56 10.15 17.98
N GLY A 95 3.46 9.67 17.39
CA GLY A 95 3.44 8.87 16.17
C GLY A 95 3.91 7.42 16.33
N ASN A 96 3.88 6.67 15.23
CA ASN A 96 4.32 5.29 15.19
C ASN A 96 5.75 5.23 14.63
N GLY A 97 6.62 4.50 15.33
CA GLY A 97 7.94 4.17 14.81
C GLY A 97 7.85 3.24 13.58
N PRO A 98 8.96 3.06 12.86
CA PRO A 98 9.04 2.03 11.82
C PRO A 98 8.71 0.67 12.43
N LEU A 99 7.75 -0.03 11.83
CA LEU A 99 7.45 -1.41 12.17
C LEU A 99 8.60 -2.31 11.68
N PRO A 100 8.96 -3.36 12.43
CA PRO A 100 9.83 -4.41 11.92
C PRO A 100 9.30 -4.92 10.58
N GLY A 101 10.16 -5.17 9.58
CA GLY A 101 9.72 -5.43 8.19
C GLY A 101 8.68 -6.54 8.03
N LYS A 102 8.65 -7.54 8.92
CA LYS A 102 7.64 -8.61 8.93
C LYS A 102 6.24 -8.15 9.34
N GLN A 103 6.15 -7.10 10.16
CA GLN A 103 4.92 -6.57 10.76
C GLN A 103 4.25 -5.47 9.92
N ALA A 104 5.01 -4.77 9.06
CA ALA A 104 4.49 -3.67 8.24
C ALA A 104 3.43 -4.08 7.19
N ALA A 105 3.22 -5.38 6.95
CA ALA A 105 2.30 -5.89 5.93
C ALA A 105 1.38 -7.03 6.41
N GLU A 106 0.88 -6.90 7.64
CA GLU A 106 0.14 -7.98 8.32
C GLU A 106 -1.38 -7.99 8.11
N TYR A 107 -1.96 -7.07 7.33
CA TYR A 107 -3.39 -7.15 7.03
C TYR A 107 -3.69 -8.37 6.16
N LYS A 108 -4.75 -9.10 6.53
CA LYS A 108 -5.28 -10.19 5.72
C LYS A 108 -6.20 -9.57 4.64
N PRO A 109 -5.82 -9.60 3.35
CA PRO A 109 -6.69 -9.11 2.29
C PRO A 109 -7.90 -10.06 2.10
N ASP A 110 -8.94 -9.58 1.43
CA ASP A 110 -10.14 -10.37 1.09
C ASP A 110 -9.78 -11.55 0.18
N HIS A 111 -8.78 -11.34 -0.69
CA HIS A 111 -8.36 -12.26 -1.75
C HIS A 111 -6.88 -12.65 -1.59
N PRO A 112 -6.49 -13.38 -0.51
CA PRO A 112 -5.09 -13.59 -0.13
C PRO A 112 -4.27 -14.43 -1.10
N HIS A 113 -4.90 -15.12 -2.04
CA HIS A 113 -4.22 -15.93 -3.05
C HIS A 113 -3.72 -15.12 -4.26
N PHE A 114 -4.20 -13.89 -4.45
CA PHE A 114 -3.88 -13.08 -5.62
C PHE A 114 -2.61 -12.24 -5.46
N PHE A 115 -2.22 -11.90 -4.23
CA PHE A 115 -0.94 -11.25 -3.95
C PHE A 115 -0.23 -11.98 -2.80
N GLY A 116 0.89 -12.63 -3.13
CA GLY A 116 1.56 -13.55 -2.21
C GLY A 116 2.28 -12.83 -1.07
N LYS A 117 1.95 -13.18 0.18
CA LYS A 117 2.71 -12.76 1.39
C LYS A 117 4.20 -13.01 1.23
N LYS A 118 4.55 -14.17 0.67
CA LYS A 118 5.92 -14.58 0.38
C LYS A 118 6.60 -13.63 -0.60
N ASN A 119 5.94 -13.30 -1.72
CA ASN A 119 6.52 -12.39 -2.73
C ASN A 119 6.73 -10.98 -2.17
N LEU A 120 5.84 -10.51 -1.29
CA LEU A 120 6.05 -9.22 -0.62
C LEU A 120 7.23 -9.26 0.34
N ALA A 121 7.36 -10.33 1.13
CA ALA A 121 8.49 -10.52 2.02
C ALA A 121 9.81 -10.61 1.23
N GLU A 122 9.85 -11.42 0.18
CA GLU A 122 11.01 -11.54 -0.72
C GLU A 122 11.36 -10.21 -1.41
N TRP A 123 10.36 -9.40 -1.78
CA TRP A 123 10.61 -8.08 -2.34
C TRP A 123 11.22 -7.12 -1.31
N LEU A 124 10.70 -7.09 -0.08
CA LEU A 124 11.26 -6.27 1.00
C LEU A 124 12.67 -6.72 1.38
N ASP A 125 12.87 -8.03 1.53
CA ASP A 125 14.15 -8.64 1.90
C ASP A 125 15.19 -8.53 0.78
N GLY A 126 14.77 -8.38 -0.48
CA GLY A 126 15.63 -8.22 -1.65
C GLY A 126 16.04 -6.77 -1.96
N ILE A 127 15.70 -5.80 -1.11
CA ILE A 127 16.22 -4.43 -1.21
C ILE A 127 17.60 -4.40 -0.52
N ASP A 128 18.65 -4.57 -1.31
CA ASP A 128 20.02 -4.49 -0.82
C ASP A 128 20.33 -3.07 -0.29
N TYR A 129 20.96 -3.01 0.88
CA TYR A 129 21.48 -1.80 1.52
C TYR A 129 22.93 -2.09 1.95
N PRO A 130 23.93 -1.22 1.72
CA PRO A 130 23.88 0.15 1.22
C PRO A 130 24.44 0.24 -0.20
N TYR A 131 23.62 0.75 -1.14
CA TYR A 131 23.95 0.88 -2.57
C TYR A 131 23.94 -0.42 -3.37
#